data_AF-A0A3E3HZ35-F1
#
_entry.id   AF-A0A3E3HZ35-F1
#
_cell.length_a   1.000
_cell.length_b   1.000
_cell.length_c   1.000
_cell.angle_alpha   90.00
_cell.angle_beta   90.00
_cell.angle_gamma   90.00
#
_symmetry.space_group_name_H-M   'P 1'
#
loop_
_entity.id
_entity.type
_entity.pdbx_description
1 polymer ?
#
loop_
_entity_poly.entity_id
_entity_poly.type
_entity_poly.pdbx_seq_one_letter_code
_entity_poly.pdbx_strand_id
1 'polypeptide(L)'
;MNNFDFLRSPGEISKDIAGRMSRRRKEKKITQVQLAKYSDVSLGSIKRFERTGEISLSSLIKIAFALGYENDFDGLFTKKGYASIEEVLNER
;
A
#
# COMPACT_ATOMS: atom_id res chain seq x y z
N MET A 1 24.51 -2.81 19.17
CA MET A 1 23.57 -3.03 18.05
C MET A 1 22.22 -2.49 18.50
N ASN A 2 21.73 -1.43 17.89
CA ASN A 2 20.43 -0.86 18.25
C ASN A 2 19.35 -1.86 17.85
N ASN A 3 18.66 -2.45 18.84
CA ASN A 3 17.43 -3.19 18.60
C ASN A 3 16.42 -2.19 18.03
N PHE A 4 16.18 -2.27 16.73
CA PHE A 4 14.96 -1.72 16.17
C PHE A 4 13.82 -2.56 16.72
N ASP A 5 13.18 -2.09 17.80
CA ASP A 5 11.88 -2.59 18.23
C ASP A 5 10.85 -2.20 17.16
N PHE A 6 10.80 -2.99 16.08
CA PHE A 6 9.75 -2.87 15.09
C PHE A 6 8.43 -3.28 15.75
N LEU A 7 7.62 -2.30 16.12
CA LEU A 7 6.26 -2.51 16.66
C LEU A 7 5.35 -3.30 15.70
N ARG A 8 5.71 -3.39 14.41
CA ARG A 8 5.00 -4.16 13.39
C ARG A 8 5.99 -4.80 12.43
N SER A 9 5.73 -6.06 12.07
CA SER A 9 6.43 -6.81 11.05
C SER A 9 6.07 -6.35 9.63
N PRO A 10 6.93 -6.60 8.63
CA PRO A 10 6.60 -6.33 7.22
C PRO A 10 5.32 -7.04 6.75
N GLY A 11 5.03 -8.23 7.28
CA GLY A 11 3.82 -8.97 6.98
C GLY A 11 2.56 -8.29 7.51
N GLU A 12 2.61 -7.71 8.72
CA GLU A 12 1.51 -6.93 9.28
C GLU A 12 1.25 -5.66 8.47
N ILE A 13 2.30 -4.94 8.07
CA ILE A 13 2.18 -3.77 7.20
C ILE A 13 1.51 -4.16 5.86
N SER A 14 1.93 -5.28 5.26
CA SER A 14 1.36 -5.77 4.01
C SER A 14 -0.13 -6.13 4.15
N LYS A 15 -0.51 -6.78 5.26
CA LYS A 15 -1.91 -7.08 5.57
C LYS A 15 -2.74 -5.82 5.82
N ASP A 16 -2.20 -4.81 6.49
CA ASP A 16 -2.87 -3.53 6.73
C ASP A 16 -3.12 -2.77 5.42
N ILE A 17 -2.16 -2.80 4.48
CA ILE A 17 -2.34 -2.24 3.13
C ILE A 17 -3.46 -2.98 2.39
N ALA A 18 -3.43 -4.32 2.37
CA ALA A 18 -4.47 -5.13 1.73
C ALA A 18 -5.85 -4.91 2.35
N GLY A 19 -5.93 -4.80 3.68
CA GLY A 19 -7.17 -4.52 4.40
C GLY A 19 -7.77 -3.16 4.03
N ARG A 20 -6.94 -2.11 3.94
CA ARG A 20 -7.37 -0.79 3.45
C ARG A 20 -7.89 -0.87 2.02
N MET A 21 -7.14 -1.47 1.11
CA MET A 21 -7.53 -1.60 -0.30
C MET A 21 -8.83 -2.41 -0.49
N SER A 22 -8.99 -3.52 0.23
CA SER A 22 -10.23 -4.32 0.22
C SER A 22 -11.44 -3.52 0.73
N ARG A 23 -11.24 -2.65 1.73
CA ARG A 23 -12.29 -1.75 2.23
C ARG A 23 -12.69 -0.73 1.18
N ARG A 24 -11.73 -0.07 0.52
CA ARG A 24 -11.97 0.89 -0.57
C ARG A 24 -12.72 0.27 -1.74
N ARG A 25 -12.36 -0.97 -2.09
CA ARG A 25 -13.10 -1.78 -3.07
C ARG A 25 -14.57 -1.97 -2.66
N LYS A 26 -14.82 -2.37 -1.41
CA LYS A 26 -16.18 -2.61 -0.88
C LYS A 26 -17.00 -1.31 -0.78
N GLU A 27 -16.38 -0.19 -0.40
CA GLU A 27 -17.01 1.14 -0.37
C GLU A 27 -17.54 1.54 -1.77
N LYS A 28 -16.82 1.18 -2.83
CA LYS A 28 -17.25 1.36 -4.23
C LYS A 28 -18.22 0.29 -4.73
N LYS A 29 -18.61 -0.68 -3.90
CA LYS A 29 -19.51 -1.80 -4.24
C LYS A 29 -19.03 -2.66 -5.42
N ILE A 30 -17.72 -2.77 -5.64
CA ILE A 30 -17.17 -3.60 -6.71
C ILE A 30 -16.68 -4.96 -6.17
N THR A 31 -16.91 -6.02 -6.93
CA THR A 31 -16.43 -7.38 -6.62
C THR A 31 -14.95 -7.52 -6.92
N GLN A 32 -14.31 -8.60 -6.42
CA GLN A 32 -12.93 -8.92 -6.79
C GLN A 32 -12.77 -9.18 -8.29
N VAL A 33 -13.80 -9.74 -8.95
CA VAL A 33 -13.82 -9.98 -10.40
C VAL A 33 -13.86 -8.66 -11.17
N GLN A 34 -14.69 -7.72 -10.74
CA GLN A 34 -14.75 -6.38 -11.32
C GLN A 34 -13.43 -5.63 -11.12
N LEU A 35 -12.86 -5.67 -9.91
CA LEU A 35 -11.57 -5.04 -9.65
C LEU A 35 -10.46 -5.62 -10.54
N ALA A 36 -10.38 -6.94 -10.67
CA ALA A 36 -9.43 -7.61 -11.57
C ALA A 36 -9.55 -7.09 -13.01
N LYS A 37 -10.78 -6.91 -13.50
CA LYS A 37 -11.06 -6.35 -14.83
C LYS A 37 -10.65 -4.87 -14.93
N TYR A 38 -10.98 -4.05 -13.94
CA TYR A 38 -10.70 -2.61 -13.97
C TYR A 38 -9.23 -2.28 -13.82
N SER A 39 -8.49 -3.07 -13.04
CA SER A 39 -7.07 -2.84 -12.79
C SER A 39 -6.15 -3.59 -13.76
N ASP A 40 -6.66 -4.43 -14.66
CA ASP A 40 -5.81 -5.30 -15.49
C ASP A 40 -4.83 -6.14 -14.65
N VAL A 41 -5.38 -6.77 -13.59
CA VAL A 41 -4.66 -7.67 -12.69
C VAL A 41 -5.43 -8.97 -12.60
N SER A 42 -4.74 -10.11 -12.59
CA SER A 42 -5.41 -11.40 -12.51
C SER A 42 -6.26 -11.52 -11.24
N LEU A 43 -7.42 -12.19 -11.35
CA LEU A 43 -8.27 -12.47 -10.18
C LEU A 43 -7.52 -13.26 -9.09
N GLY A 44 -6.62 -14.16 -9.49
CA GLY A 44 -5.77 -14.90 -8.56
C GLY A 44 -4.87 -14.00 -7.73
N SER A 45 -4.28 -12.96 -8.35
CA SER A 45 -3.48 -11.95 -7.67
C SER A 45 -4.32 -11.10 -6.73
N ILE A 46 -5.51 -10.65 -7.14
CA ILE A 46 -6.44 -9.91 -6.26
C ILE A 46 -6.81 -10.74 -5.03
N LYS A 47 -7.17 -12.01 -5.22
CA LYS A 47 -7.52 -12.92 -4.12
C LYS A 47 -6.35 -13.16 -3.18
N ARG A 48 -5.14 -13.39 -3.71
CA ARG A 48 -3.93 -13.55 -2.91
C ARG A 48 -3.68 -12.31 -2.08
N PHE A 49 -3.65 -11.14 -2.73
CA PHE A 49 -3.42 -9.86 -2.08
C PHE A 49 -4.41 -9.60 -0.95
N GLU A 50 -5.72 -9.68 -1.19
CA GLU A 50 -6.72 -9.41 -0.15
C GLU A 50 -6.71 -10.43 0.99
N ARG A 51 -6.17 -11.64 0.77
CA ARG A 51 -6.08 -12.70 1.79
C ARG A 51 -4.79 -12.66 2.60
N THR A 52 -3.66 -12.44 1.94
CA THR A 52 -2.32 -12.62 2.54
C THR A 52 -1.53 -11.33 2.66
N GLY A 53 -1.89 -10.28 1.91
CA GLY A 53 -1.08 -9.07 1.75
C GLY A 53 -0.02 -9.15 0.63
N GLU A 54 0.14 -10.32 0.00
CA GLU A 54 1.19 -10.51 -1.01
C GLU A 54 0.73 -10.10 -2.41
N ILE A 55 1.51 -9.21 -3.04
CA ILE A 55 1.30 -8.74 -4.42
C ILE A 55 2.59 -8.12 -4.97
N SER A 56 2.73 -8.01 -6.29
CA SER A 56 3.79 -7.19 -6.89
C SER A 56 3.46 -5.69 -6.78
N LEU A 57 4.48 -4.84 -6.69
CA LEU A 57 4.30 -3.38 -6.64
C LEU A 57 3.49 -2.85 -7.85
N SER A 58 3.82 -3.31 -9.06
CA SER A 58 3.10 -2.89 -10.28
C SER A 58 1.61 -3.23 -10.21
N SER A 59 1.25 -4.42 -9.72
CA SER A 59 -0.16 -4.79 -9.59
C SER A 59 -0.85 -3.98 -8.49
N LEU A 60 -0.16 -3.66 -7.40
CA LEU A 60 -0.70 -2.81 -6.34
C LEU A 60 -0.99 -1.38 -6.85
N ILE A 61 -0.06 -0.80 -7.62
CA ILE A 61 -0.25 0.51 -8.25
C ILE A 61 -1.45 0.46 -9.20
N LYS A 62 -1.54 -0.54 -10.07
CA LYS A 62 -2.70 -0.73 -10.96
C LYS A 62 -4.04 -0.78 -10.20
N ILE A 63 -4.09 -1.48 -9.06
CA ILE A 63 -5.28 -1.52 -8.21
C ILE A 63 -5.57 -0.13 -7.61
N ALA A 64 -4.54 0.59 -7.16
CA ALA A 64 -4.70 1.95 -6.63
C ALA A 64 -5.33 2.89 -7.67
N PHE A 65 -4.83 2.87 -8.91
CA PHE A 65 -5.43 3.60 -10.03
C PHE A 65 -6.88 3.20 -10.28
N ALA A 66 -7.18 1.90 -10.32
CA ALA A 66 -8.55 1.41 -10.52
C ALA A 66 -9.52 1.83 -9.40
N LEU A 67 -9.00 2.11 -8.20
CA LEU A 67 -9.78 2.60 -7.07
C LEU A 67 -9.71 4.13 -6.90
N GLY A 68 -8.89 4.86 -7.67
CA GLY A 68 -8.71 6.31 -7.54
C GLY A 68 -7.87 6.73 -6.32
N TYR A 69 -6.83 5.96 -5.99
CA TYR A 69 -5.88 6.20 -4.88
C TYR A 69 -4.42 6.24 -5.36
N GLU A 70 -4.18 6.58 -6.62
CA GLU A 70 -2.84 6.71 -7.21
C GLU A 70 -1.95 7.73 -6.46
N ASN A 71 -2.53 8.83 -5.97
CA ASN A 71 -1.81 9.86 -5.22
C ASN A 71 -1.19 9.32 -3.91
N ASP A 72 -1.70 8.22 -3.35
CA ASP A 72 -1.08 7.58 -2.18
C ASP A 72 0.33 7.07 -2.52
N PHE A 73 0.58 6.66 -3.77
CA PHE A 73 1.89 6.20 -4.24
C PHE A 73 2.84 7.36 -4.52
N ASP A 74 2.34 8.49 -5.02
CA ASP A 74 3.15 9.70 -5.20
C ASP A 74 3.69 10.21 -3.87
N GLY A 75 2.96 9.99 -2.77
CA GLY A 75 3.37 10.36 -1.42
C GLY A 75 4.35 9.38 -0.75
N LEU A 76 4.51 8.15 -1.26
CA LEU A 76 5.38 7.15 -0.63
C LEU A 76 6.85 7.58 -0.65
N PHE A 77 7.48 7.55 0.53
CA PHE A 77 8.90 7.88 0.74
C PHE A 77 9.32 9.30 0.32
N THR A 78 8.37 10.23 0.17
CA THR A 78 8.67 11.63 -0.19
C THR A 78 9.14 12.49 0.98
N LYS A 79 8.73 12.14 2.21
CA LYS A 79 9.16 12.85 3.42
C LYS A 79 10.54 12.37 3.86
N LYS A 80 11.48 13.29 4.04
CA LYS A 80 12.74 13.00 4.72
C LYS A 80 12.43 12.67 6.18
N GLY A 81 12.98 11.56 6.65
CA GLY A 81 13.08 11.31 8.08
C GLY A 81 14.28 12.09 8.61
N TYR A 82 14.04 13.18 9.32
CA TYR A 82 15.11 13.85 10.05
C TYR A 82 15.39 13.08 11.33
N ALA A 83 16.64 12.73 11.55
CA ALA A 83 17.12 12.05 12.75
C ALA A 83 17.29 13.01 13.94
N SER A 84 17.37 14.32 13.69
CA SER A 84 17.53 15.35 14.73
C SER A 84 16.92 16.70 14.34
N ILE A 85 16.78 17.57 15.35
CA ILE A 85 16.36 18.96 15.14
C ILE A 85 17.41 19.72 14.33
N GLU A 86 18.70 19.46 14.54
CA GLU A 86 19.79 20.03 13.73
C GLU A 86 19.65 19.72 12.24
N GLU A 87 19.23 18.51 11.85
CA GLU A 87 19.00 18.18 10.44
C GLU A 87 17.85 18.98 9.82
N VAL A 88 16.83 19.32 10.60
CA VAL A 88 15.73 20.19 10.17
C VAL A 88 16.21 21.64 9.99
N LEU A 89 17.08 22.12 10.89
CA LEU A 89 17.58 23.50 10.87
C LEU A 89 18.55 23.77 9.71
N ASN A 90 19.28 22.75 9.27
CA ASN A 90 20.31 22.85 8.21
C ASN A 90 19.75 22.73 6.79
N GLU A 91 18.44 22.59 6.60
CA GLU A 91 17.82 22.37 5.28
C GLU A 91 17.28 23.64 4.60
N ARG A 92 17.74 24.81 5.04
CA ARG A 92 17.35 26.11 4.43
C ARG A 92 18.09 26.42 3.14
#